data_AF-A0A368XWT0-F1
#
_entry.id   AF-A0A368XWT0-F1
#
_cell.length_a   1.000
_cell.length_b   1.000
_cell.length_c   1.000
_cell.angle_alpha   90.00
_cell.angle_beta   90.00
_cell.angle_gamma   90.00
#
_symmetry.space_group_name_H-M   'P 1'
#
loop_
_entity.id
_entity.type
_entity.pdbx_description
1 polymer ?
#
loop_
_entity_poly.entity_id
_entity_poly.type
_entity_poly.pdbx_seq_one_letter_code
_entity_poly.pdbx_strand_id
1 'polypeptide(L)'
;MAFHALRIFAVSGVTSCTAQRSKAECLDVLILGTPEALRTVAQRMMLGPLDAEFNGEQFRLTRFTVRNQGDRGRLVFRADHEAVERSYPVANGCADPPAH
;
A
#
# COMPACT_ATOMS: atom_id res chain seq x y z
N MET A 1 13.98 9.36 10.17
CA MET A 1 12.73 8.82 9.59
C MET A 1 13.03 7.42 9.08
N ALA A 2 12.24 6.42 9.46
CA ALA A 2 12.54 5.01 9.17
C ALA A 2 11.77 4.54 7.92
N PHE A 3 12.44 3.75 7.09
CA PHE A 3 11.82 2.96 6.04
C PHE A 3 11.29 1.68 6.68
N HIS A 4 10.01 1.36 6.45
CA HIS A 4 9.41 0.13 6.93
C HIS A 4 9.11 -0.80 5.76
N ALA A 5 9.09 -2.10 6.03
CA ALA A 5 8.72 -3.10 5.04
C ALA A 5 7.28 -2.84 4.56
N LEU A 6 7.12 -2.74 3.25
CA LEU A 6 5.83 -2.66 2.57
C LEU A 6 5.64 -3.97 1.80
N ARG A 7 4.45 -4.55 1.86
CA ARG A 7 4.11 -5.72 1.07
C ARG A 7 3.02 -5.34 0.07
N ILE A 8 3.34 -5.42 -1.23
CA ILE A 8 2.36 -5.21 -2.30
C ILE A 8 1.86 -6.59 -2.72
N PHE A 9 0.54 -6.78 -2.72
CA PHE A 9 -0.06 -8.06 -3.12
C PHE A 9 0.05 -8.25 -4.64
N ALA A 10 0.14 -9.51 -5.09
CA ALA A 10 0.16 -9.92 -6.50
C ALA A 10 1.42 -9.55 -7.33
N VAL A 11 2.57 -9.30 -6.69
CA VAL A 11 3.85 -9.12 -7.39
C VAL A 11 4.86 -10.17 -6.91
N SER A 12 5.51 -10.86 -7.85
CA SER A 12 6.59 -11.82 -7.58
C SER A 12 7.91 -11.31 -8.18
N GLY A 13 9.05 -11.68 -7.58
CA GLY A 13 10.38 -11.24 -8.04
C GLY A 13 10.83 -9.86 -7.53
N VAL A 14 10.11 -9.30 -6.56
CA VAL A 14 10.55 -8.13 -5.79
C VAL A 14 11.51 -8.60 -4.70
N THR A 15 12.72 -8.05 -4.68
CA THR A 15 13.75 -8.38 -3.69
C THR A 15 13.52 -7.64 -2.38
N SER A 16 13.09 -6.38 -2.46
CA SER A 16 12.76 -5.58 -1.29
C SER A 16 11.72 -4.53 -1.65
N CYS A 17 10.77 -4.32 -0.76
CA CYS A 17 9.77 -3.27 -0.87
C CYS A 17 9.68 -2.56 0.47
N THR A 18 10.00 -1.27 0.45
CA THR A 18 10.02 -0.43 1.64
C THR A 18 9.24 0.83 1.36
N ALA A 19 8.51 1.30 2.36
CA ALA A 19 7.81 2.57 2.28
C ALA A 19 8.16 3.46 3.47
N GLN A 20 8.01 4.75 3.27
CA GLN A 20 8.15 5.77 4.28
C GLN A 20 6.92 6.67 4.21
N ARG A 21 6.30 6.95 5.36
CA ARG A 21 5.24 7.97 5.43
C ARG A 21 5.85 9.35 5.20
N SER A 22 5.38 10.02 4.15
CA SER A 22 5.80 11.37 3.76
C SER A 22 4.90 12.42 4.41
N LYS A 23 3.58 12.16 4.38
CA LYS A 23 2.50 12.92 5.03
C LYS A 23 1.44 11.94 5.54
N ALA A 24 0.43 12.44 6.25
CA ALA A 24 -0.63 11.61 6.85
C ALA A 24 -1.32 10.65 5.86
N GLU A 25 -1.42 11.05 4.58
CA GLU A 25 -2.11 10.31 3.51
C GLU A 25 -1.19 9.94 2.35
N CYS A 26 0.13 10.15 2.48
CA CYS A 26 1.08 9.88 1.39
C CYS A 26 2.23 8.98 1.83
N LEU A 27 2.50 7.95 1.01
CA LEU A 27 3.64 7.04 1.15
C LEU A 27 4.65 7.27 0.02
N ASP A 28 5.92 7.47 0.37
CA ASP A 28 7.05 7.33 -0.54
C ASP A 28 7.49 5.86 -0.51
N VAL A 29 7.39 5.18 -1.65
CA VAL A 29 7.66 3.75 -1.81
C VAL A 29 8.91 3.54 -2.66
N LEU A 30 9.78 2.67 -2.18
CA LEU A 30 10.96 2.17 -2.88
C LEU A 30 10.81 0.66 -3.07
N ILE A 31 10.91 0.22 -4.32
CA ILE A 31 10.91 -1.19 -4.70
C ILE A 31 12.24 -1.49 -5.37
N LEU A 32 12.90 -2.55 -4.92
CA LEU A 32 14.08 -3.14 -5.53
C LEU A 32 13.71 -4.53 -6.05
N GLY A 33 14.09 -4.83 -7.29
CA GLY A 33 13.76 -6.10 -7.92
C GLY A 33 14.33 -6.22 -9.32
N THR A 34 13.99 -7.32 -9.99
CA THR A 34 14.35 -7.49 -11.40
C THR A 34 13.60 -6.50 -12.28
N PRO A 35 14.14 -6.12 -13.45
CA PRO A 35 13.46 -5.22 -14.38
C PRO A 35 12.07 -5.72 -14.79
N GLU A 36 11.89 -7.03 -14.86
CA GLU A 36 10.60 -7.68 -15.17
C GLU A 36 9.59 -7.47 -14.04
N ALA A 37 10.00 -7.70 -12.79
CA ALA A 37 9.13 -7.47 -11.63
C ALA A 37 8.73 -5.99 -11.53
N LEU A 38 9.67 -5.06 -11.75
CA LEU A 38 9.39 -3.62 -11.74
C LEU A 38 8.41 -3.21 -12.85
N ARG A 39 8.52 -3.80 -14.05
CA ARG A 39 7.53 -3.59 -15.12
C ARG A 39 6.16 -4.11 -14.74
N THR A 40 6.07 -5.29 -14.11
CA THR A 40 4.78 -5.82 -13.63
C THR A 40 4.14 -4.90 -12.60
N VAL A 41 4.93 -4.34 -11.65
CA VAL A 41 4.41 -3.34 -10.71
C VAL A 41 3.88 -2.12 -11.46
N ALA A 42 4.67 -1.55 -12.38
CA ALA A 42 4.28 -0.37 -13.13
C ALA A 42 2.99 -0.61 -13.95
N GLN A 43 2.87 -1.77 -14.59
CA GLN A 43 1.66 -2.16 -15.31
C GLN A 43 0.45 -2.27 -14.37
N ARG A 44 0.62 -2.86 -13.18
CA ARG A 44 -0.44 -2.96 -12.18
C ARG A 44 -0.88 -1.58 -11.68
N MET A 45 0.05 -0.66 -11.45
CA MET A 45 -0.27 0.74 -11.09
C MET A 45 -1.09 1.45 -12.19
N MET A 46 -0.90 1.08 -13.46
CA MET A 46 -1.69 1.63 -14.58
C MET A 46 -3.09 1.01 -14.68
N LEU A 47 -3.27 -0.23 -14.20
CA LEU A 47 -4.58 -0.91 -14.22
C LEU A 47 -5.52 -0.40 -13.14
N GLY A 48 -4.98 0.14 -12.04
CA GLY A 48 -5.80 0.69 -10.98
C GLY A 48 -5.11 0.70 -9.61
N PRO A 49 -5.90 0.83 -8.54
CA PRO A 49 -5.37 0.88 -7.18
C PRO A 49 -4.70 -0.45 -6.79
N LEU A 50 -3.71 -0.37 -5.91
CA LEU A 50 -2.98 -1.53 -5.41
C LEU A 50 -3.23 -1.72 -3.93
N ASP A 51 -3.63 -2.93 -3.54
CA ASP A 51 -3.68 -3.28 -2.13
C ASP A 51 -2.25 -3.54 -1.63
N ALA A 52 -1.92 -2.94 -0.50
CA ALA A 52 -0.62 -3.07 0.15
C ALA A 52 -0.79 -3.18 1.67
N GLU A 53 0.20 -3.79 2.33
CA GLU A 53 0.27 -3.87 3.77
C GLU A 53 1.52 -3.12 4.26
N PHE A 54 1.32 -2.21 5.20
CA PHE A 54 2.35 -1.39 5.81
C PHE A 54 2.21 -1.46 7.33
N ASN A 55 3.24 -1.95 8.03
CA ASN A 55 3.21 -2.15 9.49
C ASN A 55 2.01 -3.00 9.99
N GLY A 56 1.57 -3.98 9.20
CA GLY A 56 0.42 -4.84 9.55
C GLY A 56 -0.95 -4.20 9.33
N GLU A 57 -0.99 -2.94 8.88
CA GLU A 57 -2.21 -2.26 8.44
C GLU A 57 -2.33 -2.39 6.92
N GLN A 58 -3.54 -2.73 6.44
CA GLN A 58 -3.83 -2.84 5.02
C GLN A 58 -4.33 -1.51 4.47
N PHE A 59 -3.70 -1.07 3.39
CA PHE A 59 -4.01 0.17 2.70
C PHE A 59 -4.23 -0.09 1.22
N ARG A 60 -5.03 0.77 0.61
CA ARG A 60 -5.16 0.83 -0.83
C ARG A 60 -4.35 2.02 -1.33
N LEU A 61 -3.30 1.72 -2.08
CA LEU A 61 -2.49 2.73 -2.75
C LEU A 61 -3.25 3.24 -3.96
N THR A 62 -3.47 4.55 -3.99
CA THR A 62 -4.13 5.27 -5.08
C THR A 62 -3.20 6.38 -5.56
N ARG A 63 -3.47 6.94 -6.74
CA ARG A 63 -2.75 8.10 -7.32
C ARG A 63 -1.22 7.98 -7.24
N PHE A 64 -0.65 7.29 -8.22
CA PHE A 64 0.77 7.03 -8.25
C PHE A 64 1.56 8.12 -9.00
N THR A 65 2.62 8.63 -8.38
CA THR A 65 3.58 9.56 -8.98
C THR A 65 4.98 8.94 -8.99
N VAL A 66 5.42 8.43 -10.13
CA VAL A 66 6.75 7.83 -10.28
C VAL A 66 7.82 8.93 -10.26
N ARG A 67 8.79 8.83 -9.34
CA ARG A 67 9.88 9.81 -9.15
C ARG A 67 11.18 9.39 -9.81
N ASN A 68 11.35 8.12 -10.13
CA ASN A 68 12.53 7.62 -10.81
C ASN A 68 12.14 6.76 -12.02
N GLN A 69 12.32 7.31 -13.23
CA GLN A 69 12.08 6.62 -14.51
C GLN A 69 13.37 6.12 -15.20
N GLY A 70 14.55 6.26 -14.57
CA GLY A 70 15.84 6.01 -15.22
C GLY A 70 16.60 4.78 -14.73
N ASP A 71 16.19 4.18 -13.62
CA ASP A 71 16.98 3.19 -12.92
C ASP A 71 16.38 1.79 -13.02
N ARG A 72 17.05 0.91 -13.76
CA ARG A 72 16.50 -0.41 -14.15
C ARG A 72 16.36 -1.40 -12.98
N GLY A 73 16.96 -1.10 -11.82
CA GLY A 73 16.93 -1.97 -10.62
C GLY A 73 16.11 -1.42 -9.46
N ARG A 74 15.54 -0.21 -9.59
CA ARG A 74 14.70 0.38 -8.53
C ARG A 74 13.54 1.18 -9.10
N LEU A 75 12.37 1.00 -8.51
CA LEU A 75 11.21 1.84 -8.77
C LEU A 75 10.93 2.69 -7.53
N VAL A 76 10.95 4.00 -7.71
CA VAL A 76 10.61 4.96 -6.66
C VAL A 76 9.37 5.70 -7.08
N PHE A 77 8.33 5.65 -6.26
CA PHE A 77 7.10 6.38 -6.51
C PHE A 77 6.49 6.87 -5.20
N ARG A 78 5.70 7.92 -5.32
CA ARG A 78 4.81 8.39 -4.27
C ARG A 78 3.40 7.89 -4.58
N ALA A 79 2.70 7.43 -3.56
CA ALA A 79 1.29 7.07 -3.67
C ALA A 79 0.51 7.74 -2.54
N ASP A 80 -0.71 8.15 -2.86
CA ASP A 80 -1.70 8.41 -1.83
C ASP A 80 -2.21 7.05 -1.30
N HIS A 81 -2.64 7.01 -0.05
CA HIS A 81 -3.18 5.78 0.52
C HIS A 81 -4.47 6.04 1.28
N GLU A 82 -5.43 5.17 1.06
CA GLU A 82 -6.69 5.15 1.80
C GLU A 82 -6.68 3.90 2.68
N ALA A 83 -7.12 4.05 3.95
CA ALA A 83 -7.30 2.90 4.81
C ALA A 83 -8.31 1.95 4.13
N VAL A 84 -7.97 0.67 4.02
CA VAL A 84 -8.99 -0.33 3.69
C VAL A 84 -9.82 -0.42 4.96
N GLU A 85 -10.88 0.38 5.03
CA GLU A 85 -11.79 0.34 6.16
C GLU A 85 -12.29 -1.11 6.26
N ARG A 86 -11.75 -1.86 7.21
CA ARG A 86 -12.47 -3.00 7.74
C ARG A 86 -13.73 -2.40 8.29
N SER A 87 -14.83 -2.50 7.54
CA SER A 87 -16.15 -2.38 8.09
C SER A 87 -16.25 -3.43 9.19
N TYR A 88 -15.85 -3.08 10.39
CA TYR A 88 -16.34 -3.73 11.58
C TYR A 88 -17.82 -3.36 11.59
N PRO A 89 -18.76 -4.31 11.46
CA PRO A 89 -20.09 -4.01 11.94
C PRO A 89 -19.91 -3.70 13.43
N VAL A 90 -20.17 -2.47 13.84
CA VAL A 90 -20.43 -2.16 15.24
C VAL A 90 -21.70 -2.91 15.58
N ALA A 91 -21.56 -4.18 15.95
CA ALA A 91 -22.59 -4.93 16.63
C ALA A 91 -22.58 -4.51 18.10
N ASN A 92 -22.83 -3.22 18.38
CA ASN A 92 -23.29 -2.85 19.72
C ASN A 92 -24.78 -3.15 19.77
N GLY A 93 -25.07 -4.41 20.10
CA GLY A 93 -26.36 -4.78 20.66
C GLY A 93 -26.60 -3.96 21.92
N CYS A 94 -27.43 -2.93 21.82
CA CYS A 94 -28.10 -2.38 22.99
C CYS A 94 -29.27 -3.32 23.28
N ALA A 95 -28.99 -4.38 24.04
CA ALA A 95 -30.03 -5.18 24.66
C ALA A 95 -30.75 -4.28 25.67
N ASP A 96 -31.95 -3.85 25.32
CA ASP A 96 -32.92 -3.25 26.25
C ASP A 96 -33.31 -4.32 27.28
N PRO A 97 -33.09 -4.12 28.59
CA PRO A 97 -33.65 -5.03 29.59
C PRO A 97 -35.15 -4.70 29.75
N PRO A 98 -36.06 -5.69 29.67
CA PRO A 98 -37.46 -5.44 29.96
C PRO A 98 -37.63 -5.04 31.43
N ALA A 99 -38.20 -3.85 31.64
CA ALA A 99 -38.63 -3.40 32.96
C ALA A 99 -39.76 -4.33 33.47
N HIS A 100 -39.59 -4.79 34.70
CA HIS A 100 -40.46 -5.76 35.38
C HIS A 100 -41.47 -5.07 36.30
#